data_AF-A0A7G9XPD2-F1
#
_entry.id   AF-A0A7G9XPD2-F1
#
_cell.length_a   1.000
_cell.length_b   1.000
_cell.length_c   1.000
_cell.angle_alpha   90.00
_cell.angle_beta   90.00
_cell.angle_gamma   90.00
#
_symmetry.space_group_name_H-M   'P 1'
#
loop_
_entity.id
_entity.type
_entity.pdbx_description
1 polymer ?
#
loop_
_entity_poly.entity_id
_entity_poly.type
_entity_poly.pdbx_seq_one_letter_code
_entity_poly.pdbx_strand_id
1 'polypeptide(L)'
;MPENDARLFAALRDMWEQRDPMPEGLVDDVIIALETERLAEEYRQLMLVSDARELAGARGAAPRILEFGAAAVTLLLRIESDGGSHRIDGWLAPPRGGRAELLVGGAEVASATISPEGRFEFPRVAAGICRIVIRSAGEDGYSVTGEFEVD
;
A
#
# COMPACT_ATOMS: atom_id res chain seq x y z
N MET A 1 3.57 36.72 -29.32
CA MET A 1 4.72 37.30 -28.58
C MET A 1 5.69 37.87 -29.59
N PRO A 2 6.26 39.08 -29.37
CA PRO A 2 7.26 39.62 -30.27
C PRO A 2 8.50 38.70 -30.29
N GLU A 3 9.14 38.54 -31.46
CA GLU A 3 10.30 37.66 -31.70
C GLU A 3 11.47 37.86 -30.73
N ASN A 4 11.58 39.06 -30.15
CA ASN A 4 12.63 39.42 -29.20
C ASN A 4 12.45 38.73 -27.84
N ASP A 5 11.19 38.53 -27.40
CA ASP A 5 10.89 37.89 -26.11
C ASP A 5 11.22 36.39 -26.18
N ALA A 6 10.92 35.75 -27.31
CA ALA A 6 11.24 34.33 -27.52
C ALA A 6 12.76 34.07 -27.48
N ARG A 7 13.56 34.95 -28.09
CA ARG A 7 15.03 34.86 -28.04
C ARG A 7 15.57 35.09 -26.63
N LEU A 8 14.99 36.04 -25.90
CA LEU A 8 15.37 36.29 -24.51
C LEU A 8 15.04 35.09 -23.62
N PHE A 9 13.85 34.51 -23.75
CA PHE A 9 13.46 33.32 -22.98
C PHE A 9 14.30 32.09 -23.32
N ALA A 10 14.72 31.92 -24.58
CA ALA A 10 15.64 30.86 -24.96
C ALA A 10 17.01 31.03 -24.27
N ALA A 11 17.60 32.22 -24.34
CA ALA A 11 18.88 32.50 -23.69
C ALA A 11 18.81 32.33 -22.16
N LEU A 12 17.69 32.71 -21.54
CA LEU A 12 17.47 32.54 -20.11
C LEU A 12 17.38 31.05 -19.73
N ARG A 13 16.73 30.24 -20.57
CA ARG A 13 16.63 28.79 -20.38
C ARG A 13 18.00 28.12 -20.46
N ASP A 14 18.76 28.43 -21.51
CA ASP A 14 20.10 27.87 -21.71
C ASP A 14 21.02 28.19 -20.53
N MET A 15 20.91 29.39 -19.95
CA MET A 15 21.65 29.80 -18.76
C MET A 15 21.28 28.93 -17.54
N TRP A 16 20.00 28.68 -17.32
CA TRP A 16 19.51 27.88 -16.19
C TRP A 16 19.82 26.39 -16.35
N GLU A 17 19.67 25.83 -17.56
CA GLU A 17 20.06 24.44 -17.85
C GLU A 17 21.53 24.16 -17.52
N GLN A 18 22.41 25.15 -17.68
CA GLN A 18 23.83 25.04 -17.33
C GLN A 18 24.12 25.28 -15.85
N ARG A 19 23.41 26.21 -15.21
CA ARG A 19 23.75 26.67 -13.85
C ARG A 19 23.01 25.91 -12.75
N ASP A 20 21.81 25.42 -13.06
CA ASP A 20 20.91 24.66 -12.19
C ASP A 20 20.22 23.55 -13.02
N PRO A 21 20.99 22.54 -13.46
CA PRO A 21 20.41 21.43 -14.20
C PRO A 21 19.43 20.66 -13.32
N MET A 22 18.38 20.10 -13.94
CA MET A 22 17.48 19.19 -13.26
C MET A 22 18.30 18.02 -12.68
N PRO A 23 18.21 17.73 -11.37
CA PRO A 23 18.85 16.56 -10.79
C PRO A 23 18.37 15.29 -11.50
N GLU A 24 19.31 14.39 -11.79
CA GLU A 24 18.97 13.08 -12.34
C GLU A 24 18.05 12.34 -11.35
N GLY A 25 16.97 11.76 -11.86
CA GLY A 25 16.01 11.00 -11.04
C GLY A 25 14.97 11.85 -10.31
N LEU A 26 15.01 13.20 -10.36
CA LEU A 26 14.04 14.03 -9.62
C LEU A 26 12.58 13.72 -9.98
N VAL A 27 12.31 13.42 -11.26
CA VAL A 27 10.95 13.07 -11.70
C VAL A 27 10.48 11.79 -11.04
N ASP A 28 11.34 10.76 -11.02
CA ASP A 28 11.03 9.48 -10.40
C ASP A 28 10.88 9.63 -8.87
N ASP A 29 11.78 10.39 -8.23
CA ASP A 29 11.72 10.69 -6.79
C ASP A 29 10.43 11.43 -6.39
N VAL A 30 9.99 12.40 -7.21
CA VAL A 30 8.75 13.14 -6.97
C VAL A 30 7.52 12.25 -7.18
N ILE A 31 7.53 11.38 -8.20
CA ILE A 31 6.45 10.40 -8.40
C ILE A 31 6.39 9.44 -7.22
N ILE A 32 7.53 8.91 -6.77
CA ILE A 32 7.62 8.03 -5.60
C ILE A 32 7.10 8.75 -4.35
N ALA A 33 7.51 10.00 -4.13
CA ALA A 33 7.07 10.79 -2.99
C ALA A 33 5.55 11.06 -3.03
N LEU A 34 4.99 11.38 -4.20
CA LEU A 34 3.57 11.66 -4.36
C LEU A 34 2.71 10.40 -4.19
N GLU A 35 3.13 9.26 -4.74
CA GLU A 35 2.44 7.98 -4.54
C GLU A 35 2.52 7.54 -3.07
N THR A 36 3.66 7.80 -2.40
CA THR A 36 3.82 7.57 -0.96
C THR A 36 2.88 8.46 -0.14
N GLU A 37 2.76 9.74 -0.50
CA GLU A 37 1.86 10.68 0.17
C GLU A 37 0.39 10.34 -0.06
N ARG A 38 0.02 9.92 -1.27
CA ARG A 38 -1.33 9.43 -1.59
C ARG A 38 -1.67 8.19 -0.77
N LEU A 39 -0.75 7.24 -0.68
CA LEU A 39 -0.93 6.05 0.13
C LEU A 39 -1.02 6.39 1.62
N ALA A 40 -0.25 7.38 2.09
CA ALA A 40 -0.34 7.90 3.45
C ALA A 40 -1.66 8.63 3.73
N GLU A 41 -2.27 9.28 2.73
CA GLU A 41 -3.59 9.90 2.83
C GLU A 41 -4.70 8.84 2.85
N GLU A 42 -4.64 7.83 1.97
CA GLU A 42 -5.56 6.68 2.02
C GLU A 42 -5.44 5.95 3.37
N TYR A 43 -4.22 5.81 3.90
CA TYR A 43 -3.92 5.28 5.24
C TYR A 43 -4.53 6.15 6.37
N ARG A 44 -4.35 7.49 6.31
CA ARG A 44 -4.90 8.42 7.30
C ARG A 44 -6.43 8.40 7.30
N GLN A 45 -7.05 8.27 6.13
CA GLN A 45 -8.50 8.16 6.00
C GLN A 45 -9.04 6.83 6.56
N LEU A 46 -8.33 5.72 6.35
CA LEU A 46 -8.68 4.44 6.95
C LEU A 46 -8.62 4.49 8.49
N MET A 47 -7.58 5.08 9.06
CA MET A 47 -7.42 5.25 10.52
C MET A 47 -8.44 6.22 11.12
N LEU A 48 -8.79 7.30 10.41
CA LEU A 48 -9.81 8.24 10.88
C LEU A 48 -11.22 7.60 10.93
N VAL A 49 -11.53 6.70 9.99
CA VAL A 49 -12.80 5.95 9.97
C VAL A 49 -12.87 4.92 11.09
N SER A 50 -11.75 4.31 11.51
CA SER A 50 -11.74 3.43 12.69
C SER A 50 -11.99 4.21 13.98
N ASP A 51 -11.32 5.36 14.15
CA ASP A 51 -11.45 6.18 15.38
C ASP A 51 -12.84 6.81 15.51
N ALA A 52 -13.45 7.25 14.40
CA ALA A 52 -14.80 7.82 14.41
C ALA A 52 -15.90 6.78 14.73
N ARG A 53 -15.63 5.47 14.58
CA ARG A 53 -16.62 4.40 14.79
C ARG A 53 -16.56 3.74 16.16
N GLU A 54 -15.49 3.95 16.94
CA GLU A 54 -15.53 3.67 18.39
C GLU A 54 -16.64 4.48 19.10
N LEU A 55 -17.14 5.55 18.47
CA LEU A 55 -18.19 6.43 19.01
C LEU A 55 -19.60 6.21 18.41
N ALA A 56 -19.82 5.22 17.53
CA ALA A 56 -21.13 5.03 16.88
C ALA A 56 -21.58 3.56 16.82
N GLY A 57 -22.53 3.20 17.69
CA GLY A 57 -23.17 1.88 17.77
C GLY A 57 -23.98 1.46 16.54
N ALA A 58 -23.30 0.94 15.51
CA ALA A 58 -23.91 0.16 14.45
C ALA A 58 -23.59 -1.33 14.65
N ARG A 59 -24.61 -2.20 14.55
CA ARG A 59 -24.53 -3.65 14.75
C ARG A 59 -23.62 -4.32 13.71
N GLY A 60 -22.35 -4.51 14.08
CA GLY A 60 -21.32 -5.28 13.38
C GLY A 60 -19.99 -5.03 14.09
N ALA A 61 -19.14 -6.05 14.28
CA ALA A 61 -17.82 -5.83 14.87
C ALA A 61 -17.03 -4.84 14.00
N ALA A 62 -16.39 -3.84 14.62
CA ALA A 62 -15.62 -2.86 13.87
C ALA A 62 -14.46 -3.55 13.11
N PRO A 63 -14.14 -3.09 11.89
CA PRO A 63 -13.00 -3.65 11.15
C PRO A 63 -11.72 -3.47 11.96
N ARG A 64 -10.95 -4.55 12.12
CA ARG A 64 -9.62 -4.52 12.75
C ARG A 64 -8.58 -4.18 11.69
N ILE A 65 -7.70 -3.23 11.98
CA ILE A 65 -6.59 -2.87 11.09
C ILE A 65 -5.28 -3.34 11.71
N LEU A 66 -4.44 -4.02 10.93
CA LEU A 66 -3.12 -4.48 11.34
C LEU A 66 -2.05 -3.94 10.37
N GLU A 67 -0.91 -3.54 10.91
CA GLU A 67 0.24 -3.11 10.12
C GLU A 67 1.45 -4.00 10.42
N PHE A 68 2.11 -4.48 9.37
CA PHE A 68 3.35 -5.25 9.45
C PHE A 68 4.43 -4.53 8.66
N GLY A 69 5.46 -4.03 9.35
CA GLY A 69 6.63 -3.44 8.72
C GLY A 69 7.77 -4.44 8.58
N ALA A 70 8.32 -4.56 7.37
CA ALA A 70 9.64 -5.10 7.10
C ALA A 70 10.53 -3.99 6.50
N ALA A 71 11.86 -4.17 6.49
CA ALA A 71 12.80 -3.11 6.12
C ALA A 71 12.57 -2.48 4.72
N ALA A 72 11.88 -3.18 3.80
CA ALA A 72 11.62 -2.72 2.44
C ALA A 72 10.13 -2.71 2.04
N VAL A 73 9.21 -3.14 2.92
CA VAL A 73 7.77 -3.19 2.60
C VAL A 73 6.94 -3.12 3.87
N THR A 74 5.88 -2.32 3.83
CA THR A 74 4.81 -2.32 4.84
C THR A 74 3.57 -3.00 4.27
N LEU A 75 2.99 -3.92 5.03
CA LEU A 75 1.72 -4.57 4.72
C LEU A 75 0.65 -4.06 5.70
N LEU A 76 -0.39 -3.45 5.15
CA LEU A 76 -1.60 -3.08 5.89
C LEU A 76 -2.68 -4.11 5.63
N LEU A 77 -3.36 -4.58 6.67
CA LEU A 77 -4.50 -5.46 6.59
C LEU A 77 -5.73 -4.81 7.22
N ARG A 78 -6.87 -4.97 6.57
CA ARG A 78 -8.19 -4.69 7.15
C ARG A 78 -8.97 -6.00 7.25
N ILE A 79 -9.42 -6.32 8.44
CA ILE A 79 -10.14 -7.55 8.76
C ILE A 79 -11.57 -7.17 9.17
N GLU A 80 -12.54 -7.65 8.39
CA GLU A 80 -13.98 -7.44 8.61
C GLU A 80 -14.64 -8.78 8.96
N SER A 81 -15.53 -8.79 9.95
CA SER A 81 -16.34 -9.98 10.28
C SER A 81 -17.70 -9.92 9.57
N ASP A 82 -18.10 -11.01 8.90
CA ASP A 82 -19.40 -11.15 8.21
C ASP A 82 -20.44 -11.95 9.02
N GLY A 83 -20.18 -12.22 10.30
CA GLY A 83 -21.09 -13.00 11.17
C GLY A 83 -20.93 -14.52 11.06
N GLY A 84 -19.84 -14.99 10.45
CA GLY A 84 -19.44 -16.40 10.42
C GLY A 84 -18.13 -16.66 9.69
N SER A 85 -17.65 -15.68 8.91
CA SER A 85 -16.34 -15.66 8.29
C SER A 85 -15.75 -14.26 8.27
N HIS A 86 -14.46 -14.15 7.92
CA HIS A 86 -13.76 -12.87 7.89
C HIS A 86 -13.32 -12.55 6.47
N ARG A 87 -13.44 -11.28 6.09
CA ARG A 87 -12.81 -10.73 4.90
C ARG A 87 -11.51 -10.07 5.31
N ILE A 88 -10.42 -10.38 4.62
CA ILE A 88 -9.13 -9.72 4.79
C ILE A 88 -8.81 -8.96 3.50
N ASP A 89 -8.75 -7.64 3.57
CA ASP A 89 -8.20 -6.81 2.50
C ASP A 89 -6.76 -6.42 2.86
N GLY A 90 -5.85 -6.45 1.88
CA GLY A 90 -4.44 -6.12 2.10
C GLY A 90 -3.88 -5.10 1.11
N TRP A 91 -2.95 -4.29 1.57
CA TRP A 91 -2.23 -3.27 0.78
C TRP A 91 -0.73 -3.31 1.08
N LEU A 92 0.09 -3.22 0.03
CA LEU A 92 1.54 -3.08 0.13
C LEU A 92 2.00 -1.64 -0.08
N ALA A 93 2.96 -1.19 0.73
CA ALA A 93 3.67 0.07 0.59
C ALA A 93 5.20 -0.19 0.52
N PRO A 94 5.91 0.24 -0.53
CA PRO A 94 5.41 0.78 -1.79
C PRO A 94 4.60 -0.25 -2.60
N PRO A 95 3.68 0.18 -3.47
CA PRO A 95 2.81 -0.69 -4.25
C PRO A 95 3.63 -1.54 -5.23
N ARG A 96 3.30 -2.84 -5.29
CA ARG A 96 3.94 -3.79 -6.20
C ARG A 96 3.03 -4.99 -6.43
N GLY A 97 3.04 -5.50 -7.66
CA GLY A 97 2.33 -6.74 -8.01
C GLY A 97 3.00 -7.99 -7.46
N GLY A 98 2.26 -9.09 -7.39
CA GLY A 98 2.77 -10.33 -6.82
C GLY A 98 1.69 -11.32 -6.42
N ARG A 99 1.98 -12.12 -5.40
CA ARG A 99 1.06 -13.12 -4.85
C ARG A 99 1.08 -13.08 -3.31
N ALA A 100 -0.10 -13.14 -2.72
CA ALA A 100 -0.31 -13.31 -1.29
C ALA A 100 -0.80 -14.74 -1.01
N GLU A 101 -0.21 -15.42 -0.05
CA GLU A 101 -0.62 -16.75 0.44
C GLU A 101 -1.06 -16.60 1.90
N LEU A 102 -2.28 -17.05 2.21
CA LEU A 102 -2.82 -17.07 3.56
C LEU A 102 -2.58 -18.45 4.18
N LEU A 103 -1.87 -18.45 5.30
CA LEU A 103 -1.62 -19.62 6.12
C LEU A 103 -2.53 -19.60 7.34
N VAL A 104 -3.21 -20.71 7.65
CA VAL A 104 -3.96 -20.89 8.90
C VAL A 104 -3.44 -22.15 9.57
N GLY A 105 -3.00 -22.04 10.83
CA GLY A 105 -2.38 -23.17 11.55
C GLY A 105 -1.13 -23.73 10.85
N GLY A 106 -0.43 -22.91 10.06
CA GLY A 106 0.78 -23.28 9.32
C GLY A 106 0.57 -23.93 7.95
N ALA A 107 -0.67 -24.14 7.51
CA ALA A 107 -0.99 -24.65 6.17
C ALA A 107 -1.57 -23.55 5.28
N GLU A 108 -1.20 -23.54 3.99
CA GLU A 108 -1.81 -22.63 3.02
C GLU A 108 -3.27 -23.01 2.80
N VAL A 109 -4.18 -22.07 3.05
CA VAL A 109 -5.62 -22.26 2.87
C VAL A 109 -6.20 -21.44 1.72
N ALA A 110 -5.51 -20.36 1.32
CA ALA A 110 -5.91 -19.52 0.21
C ALA A 110 -4.71 -18.79 -0.39
N SER A 111 -4.83 -18.38 -1.65
CA SER A 111 -3.90 -17.44 -2.28
C SER A 111 -4.64 -16.42 -3.13
N ALA A 112 -4.06 -15.22 -3.25
CA ALA A 112 -4.61 -14.10 -4.00
C ALA A 112 -3.52 -13.42 -4.82
N THR A 113 -3.89 -12.91 -6.00
CA THR A 113 -3.00 -12.06 -6.79
C THR A 113 -2.96 -10.67 -6.18
N ILE A 114 -1.76 -10.11 -6.06
CA ILE A 114 -1.55 -8.73 -5.67
C ILE A 114 -1.53 -7.90 -6.95
N SER A 115 -2.42 -6.91 -7.03
CA SER A 115 -2.51 -6.02 -8.18
C SER A 115 -1.25 -5.13 -8.30
N PRO A 116 -1.00 -4.51 -9.45
CA PRO A 116 0.11 -3.56 -9.60
C PRO A 116 0.10 -2.43 -8.56
N GLU A 117 -1.09 -2.05 -8.09
CA GLU A 117 -1.32 -1.05 -7.03
C GLU A 117 -1.08 -1.59 -5.61
N GLY A 118 -0.60 -2.84 -5.48
CA GLY A 118 -0.28 -3.45 -4.18
C GLY A 118 -1.47 -4.02 -3.41
N ARG A 119 -2.65 -4.13 -4.02
CA ARG A 119 -3.87 -4.57 -3.34
C ARG A 119 -4.17 -6.06 -3.56
N PHE A 120 -4.67 -6.72 -2.53
CA PHE A 120 -5.23 -8.08 -2.61
C PHE A 120 -6.39 -8.27 -1.64
N GLU A 121 -7.17 -9.34 -1.81
CA GLU A 121 -8.28 -9.68 -0.92
C GLU A 121 -8.41 -11.19 -0.70
N PHE A 122 -8.79 -11.56 0.53
CA PHE A 122 -9.27 -12.89 0.91
C PHE A 122 -10.73 -12.73 1.36
N PRO A 123 -11.72 -13.08 0.51
CA PRO A 123 -13.12 -12.74 0.77
C PRO A 123 -13.77 -13.59 1.88
N ARG A 124 -13.17 -14.74 2.21
CA ARG A 124 -13.69 -15.67 3.23
C ARG A 124 -12.55 -16.40 3.91
N VAL A 125 -12.31 -16.06 5.16
CA VAL A 125 -11.28 -16.61 6.03
C VAL A 125 -11.95 -17.15 7.29
N ALA A 126 -11.54 -18.34 7.73
CA ALA A 126 -12.00 -18.92 8.98
C ALA A 126 -11.25 -18.28 10.17
N ALA A 127 -11.88 -18.25 11.34
CA ALA A 127 -11.23 -17.82 12.57
C ALA A 127 -10.02 -18.73 12.90
N GLY A 128 -9.00 -18.14 13.51
CA GLY A 128 -7.78 -18.83 13.93
C GLY A 128 -6.50 -18.00 13.74
N ILE A 129 -5.37 -18.63 14.08
CA ILE A 129 -4.05 -18.04 13.94
C ILE A 129 -3.62 -18.07 12.47
N CYS A 130 -3.45 -16.87 11.92
CA CYS A 130 -3.15 -16.62 10.52
C CYS A 130 -1.73 -16.06 10.34
N ARG A 131 -1.16 -16.31 9.17
CA ARG A 131 0.02 -15.61 8.64
C ARG A 131 -0.18 -15.34 7.15
N ILE A 132 0.42 -14.27 6.65
CA ILE A 132 0.43 -13.99 5.21
C ILE A 132 1.86 -14.03 4.71
N VAL A 133 2.06 -14.77 3.61
CA VAL A 133 3.32 -14.78 2.85
C VAL A 133 3.11 -13.94 1.60
N ILE A 134 4.01 -12.99 1.36
CA ILE A 134 4.01 -12.11 0.20
C ILE A 134 5.18 -12.48 -0.70
N ARG A 135 4.90 -12.78 -1.96
CA ARG A 135 5.88 -12.98 -3.03
C ARG A 135 5.71 -11.87 -4.06
N SER A 136 6.65 -10.95 -4.09
CA SER A 136 6.62 -9.82 -5.02
C SER A 136 7.12 -10.25 -6.40
N ALA A 137 6.51 -9.72 -7.45
CA ALA A 137 6.90 -10.05 -8.82
C ALA A 137 8.31 -9.53 -9.12
N GLY A 138 9.19 -10.40 -9.63
CA GLY A 138 10.56 -10.04 -10.00
C GLY A 138 11.57 -10.03 -8.85
N GLU A 139 11.18 -10.43 -7.63
CA GLU A 139 12.07 -10.59 -6.49
C GLU A 139 12.26 -12.08 -6.15
N ASP A 140 13.52 -12.52 -6.02
CA ASP A 140 13.85 -13.87 -5.53
C ASP A 140 13.79 -13.87 -3.99
N GLY A 141 12.58 -13.76 -3.44
CA GLY A 141 12.35 -13.68 -2.00
C GLY A 141 10.88 -13.72 -1.61
N TYR A 142 10.64 -13.73 -0.31
CA TYR A 142 9.29 -13.57 0.25
C TYR A 142 9.34 -12.87 1.61
N SER A 143 8.29 -12.12 1.91
CA SER A 143 8.06 -11.55 3.23
C SER A 143 6.96 -12.34 3.95
N VAL A 144 7.07 -12.51 5.26
CA VAL A 144 6.04 -13.18 6.06
C VAL A 144 5.66 -12.30 7.22
N THR A 145 4.36 -12.18 7.48
CA THR A 145 3.89 -11.52 8.69
C THR A 145 4.26 -12.31 9.95
N GLY A 146 4.23 -11.62 11.09
CA GLY A 146 4.01 -12.30 12.36
C GLY A 146 2.68 -13.06 12.35
N GLU A 147 2.50 -13.93 13.34
CA GLU A 147 1.20 -14.55 13.59
C GLU A 147 0.20 -13.49 14.06
N PHE A 148 -1.02 -13.55 13.54
CA PHE A 148 -2.12 -12.72 13.98
C PHE A 148 -3.40 -13.53 14.08
N GLU A 149 -4.24 -13.16 15.05
CA GLU A 149 -5.48 -13.85 15.34
C GLU A 149 -6.65 -13.20 14.59
N VAL A 150 -7.49 -14.05 14.01
CA VAL A 150 -8.76 -13.71 13.38
C VAL A 150 -9.87 -14.36 14.22
N ASP A 151 -10.76 -13.53 14.80
CA ASP A 151 -11.82 -13.92 15.75
C ASP A 151 -13.22 -13.48 15.29
#